data_AF-A0A954NC99-F1
#
_entry.id   AF-A0A954NC99-F1
#
_cell.length_a   1.000
_cell.length_b   1.000
_cell.length_c   1.000
_cell.angle_alpha   90.00
_cell.angle_beta   90.00
_cell.angle_gamma   90.00
#
_symmetry.space_group_name_H-M   'P 1'
#
loop_
_entity.id
_entity.type
_entity.pdbx_description
1 polymer ?
#
loop_
_entity_poly.entity_id
_entity_poly.type
_entity_poly.pdbx_seq_one_letter_code
_entity_poly.pdbx_strand_id
1 'polypeptide(L)'
;LYDFAVIGGAPKLLMPATLLESNGKLTEPKLGSGDPLDAFVAELKEVSQSIASGAPSEVLGGSLARDALVICQKETQSVANGKAVRV
;
A
#
# COMPACT_ATOMS: atom_id res chain seq x y z
N LEU A 1 2.94 -4.46 -13.38
CA LEU A 1 3.90 -5.53 -13.69
C LEU A 1 4.76 -5.73 -12.44
N TYR A 2 4.79 -6.93 -11.89
CA TYR A 2 5.65 -7.32 -10.78
C TYR A 2 6.74 -8.22 -11.35
N ASP A 3 8.00 -7.97 -11.05
CA ASP A 3 9.12 -8.77 -11.57
C ASP A 3 10.14 -9.07 -10.46
N PHE A 4 10.54 -10.32 -10.36
CA PHE A 4 11.34 -10.89 -9.27
C PHE A 4 12.30 -11.95 -9.81
N ALA A 5 13.54 -11.94 -9.33
CA ALA A 5 14.54 -12.93 -9.69
C ALA A 5 15.46 -13.27 -8.51
N VAL A 6 16.09 -14.45 -8.60
CA VAL A 6 17.21 -14.82 -7.71
C VAL A 6 18.51 -14.56 -8.45
N ILE A 7 19.29 -13.58 -7.99
CA ILE A 7 20.56 -13.16 -8.61
C ILE A 7 21.68 -13.33 -7.57
N GLY A 8 22.67 -14.17 -7.89
CA GLY A 8 23.77 -14.47 -6.96
C GLY A 8 23.31 -15.19 -5.69
N GLY A 9 22.25 -15.99 -5.77
CA GLY A 9 21.66 -16.70 -4.62
C GLY A 9 20.77 -15.84 -3.73
N ALA A 10 20.57 -14.56 -4.04
CA ALA A 10 19.73 -13.65 -3.27
C ALA A 10 18.45 -13.26 -4.03
N PRO A 11 17.29 -13.20 -3.34
CA PRO A 11 16.05 -12.69 -3.92
C PRO A 11 16.19 -11.19 -4.25
N LYS A 12 15.75 -10.77 -5.43
CA LYS A 12 15.74 -9.37 -5.88
C LYS A 12 14.42 -9.03 -6.57
N LEU A 13 13.84 -7.91 -6.17
CA LEU A 13 12.77 -7.26 -6.94
C LEU A 13 13.40 -6.51 -8.11
N LEU A 14 13.02 -6.84 -9.34
CA LEU A 14 13.57 -6.22 -10.54
C LEU A 14 12.87 -4.91 -10.90
N MET A 15 11.69 -4.68 -10.30
CA MET A 15 10.92 -3.44 -10.45
C MET A 15 10.63 -2.84 -9.07
N PRO A 16 11.59 -2.14 -8.45
CA PRO A 16 11.41 -1.51 -7.14
C PRO A 16 10.34 -0.42 -7.17
N ALA A 17 9.61 -0.29 -6.05
CA ALA A 17 8.76 0.87 -5.83
C ALA A 17 9.66 2.11 -5.82
N THR A 18 9.39 3.07 -6.70
CA THR A 18 10.18 4.29 -6.84
C THR A 18 9.29 5.50 -6.61
N LEU A 19 9.68 6.36 -5.67
CA LEU A 19 9.03 7.62 -5.39
C LEU A 19 9.78 8.75 -6.10
N LEU A 20 9.08 9.49 -6.97
CA LEU A 20 9.55 10.77 -7.50
C LEU A 20 9.05 11.90 -6.60
N GLU A 21 9.97 12.52 -5.88
CA GLU A 21 9.70 13.66 -5.00
C GLU A 21 9.48 14.95 -5.82
N SER A 22 8.80 15.93 -5.22
CA SER A 22 8.50 17.23 -5.85
C SER A 22 9.74 18.06 -6.22
N ASN A 23 10.88 17.77 -5.60
CA ASN A 23 12.19 18.37 -5.90
C ASN A 23 12.92 17.65 -7.06
N GLY A 24 12.31 16.65 -7.69
CA GLY A 24 12.90 15.84 -8.76
C GLY A 24 13.77 14.69 -8.29
N LYS A 25 13.91 14.48 -6.97
CA LYS A 25 14.68 13.37 -6.42
C LYS A 25 13.91 12.05 -6.55
N LEU A 26 14.64 10.99 -6.87
CA LEU A 26 14.13 9.62 -6.86
C LEU A 26 14.55 8.91 -5.57
N THR A 27 13.60 8.22 -4.94
CA THR A 27 13.84 7.45 -3.73
C THR A 27 13.17 6.09 -3.85
N GLU A 28 13.90 5.01 -3.60
CA GLU A 28 13.34 3.66 -3.50
C GLU A 28 13.15 3.31 -2.02
N PRO A 29 11.93 3.45 -1.46
CA PRO A 29 11.70 3.14 -0.06
C PRO A 29 11.98 1.66 0.23
N LYS A 30 12.64 1.41 1.36
CA LYS A 30 12.73 0.06 1.90
C LYS A 30 11.35 -0.38 2.36
N LEU A 31 10.77 -1.30 1.60
CA LEU A 31 9.57 -2.00 2.03
C LEU A 31 9.97 -3.05 3.11
N GLY A 32 9.04 -3.37 4.00
CA GLY A 32 9.25 -4.40 5.02
C GLY A 32 9.46 -5.79 4.42
N SER A 33 9.38 -6.83 5.26
CA SER A 33 9.56 -8.24 4.84
C SER A 33 8.63 -8.67 3.70
N GLY A 34 7.46 -8.03 3.59
CA GLY A 34 6.38 -8.47 2.70
C GLY A 34 5.72 -9.76 3.17
N ASP A 35 6.07 -10.27 4.35
CA ASP A 35 5.44 -11.44 4.95
C ASP A 35 4.03 -11.04 5.45
N PRO A 36 2.95 -11.66 4.93
CA PRO A 36 1.60 -11.36 5.39
C PRO A 36 1.38 -11.62 6.88
N LEU A 37 2.17 -12.51 7.51
CA LEU A 37 2.08 -12.76 8.95
C LEU A 37 2.55 -11.56 9.77
N ASP A 38 3.59 -10.84 9.32
CA ASP A 38 4.07 -9.63 10.01
C ASP A 38 2.99 -8.54 10.00
N ALA A 39 2.31 -8.38 8.87
CA ALA A 39 1.18 -7.45 8.74
C ALA A 39 0.04 -7.83 9.69
N PHE A 40 -0.39 -9.10 9.68
CA PHE A 40 -1.47 -9.57 10.55
C PHE A 40 -1.16 -9.38 12.05
N VAL A 41 0.08 -9.66 12.47
CA VAL A 41 0.53 -9.40 13.85
C VAL A 41 0.47 -7.91 14.19
N ALA A 42 0.83 -7.02 13.25
CA ALA A 42 0.73 -5.58 13.44
C ALA A 42 -0.73 -5.12 13.59
N GLU A 43 -1.65 -5.67 12.79
CA GLU A 43 -3.08 -5.38 12.88
C GLU A 43 -3.66 -5.79 14.25
N LEU A 44 -3.32 -6.97 14.76
CA LEU A 44 -3.77 -7.41 16.10
C LEU A 44 -3.25 -6.49 17.22
N LYS A 45 -2.01 -6.01 17.10
CA LYS A 45 -1.44 -5.04 18.07
C LYS A 45 -2.18 -3.72 18.03
N GLU A 46 -2.48 -3.21 16.84
CA GLU A 46 -3.25 -1.99 16.65
C GLU A 46 -4.64 -2.11 17.26
N VAL A 47 -5.37 -3.21 17.02
CA VAL A 47 -6.68 -3.47 17.65
C VAL A 47 -6.57 -3.44 19.18
N SER A 48 -5.57 -4.12 19.74
CA SER A 48 -5.36 -4.13 21.19
C SER A 48 -5.11 -2.72 21.74
N GLN A 49 -4.36 -1.88 21.02
CA GLN A 49 -4.06 -0.51 21.44
C GLN A 49 -5.27 0.42 21.31
N SER A 50 -6.04 0.31 20.23
CA SER A 50 -7.28 1.07 20.05
C SER A 50 -8.30 0.78 21.15
N ILE A 51 -8.46 -0.51 21.51
CA ILE A 51 -9.34 -0.91 22.62
C ILE A 51 -8.82 -0.35 23.95
N ALA A 52 -7.53 -0.52 24.24
CA ALA A 52 -6.95 -0.07 25.51
C ALA A 52 -6.99 1.45 25.69
N SER A 53 -6.81 2.21 24.61
CA SER A 53 -6.83 3.68 24.61
C SER A 53 -8.24 4.27 24.50
N GLY A 54 -9.23 3.48 24.07
CA GLY A 54 -10.58 3.97 23.76
C GLY A 54 -10.63 4.86 22.51
N ALA A 55 -9.55 4.91 21.71
CA ALA A 55 -9.46 5.70 20.49
C ALA A 55 -9.62 4.78 19.26
N PRO A 56 -10.43 5.16 18.26
CA PRO A 56 -10.54 4.41 17.01
C PRO A 56 -9.20 4.34 16.27
N SER A 57 -8.92 3.20 15.63
CA SER A 57 -7.75 3.06 14.75
C SER A 57 -7.92 3.92 13.50
N GLU A 58 -6.89 4.70 13.15
CA GLU A 58 -6.84 5.44 11.88
C GLU A 58 -6.60 4.51 10.68
N VAL A 59 -5.92 3.38 10.91
CA VAL A 59 -5.49 2.46 9.84
C VAL A 59 -6.46 1.30 9.65
N LEU A 60 -7.05 0.77 10.74
CA LEU A 60 -8.05 -0.31 10.69
C LEU A 60 -9.50 0.21 10.66
N GLY A 61 -9.69 1.53 10.75
CA GLY A 61 -10.98 2.16 10.57
C GLY A 61 -11.52 1.96 9.14
N GLY A 62 -12.85 2.01 8.99
CA GLY A 62 -13.50 1.78 7.69
C GLY A 62 -13.32 2.90 6.65
N SER A 63 -12.78 4.06 7.04
CA SER A 63 -12.58 5.21 6.15
C SER A 63 -11.60 4.90 5.02
N LEU A 64 -10.40 4.41 5.35
CA LEU A 64 -9.39 4.08 4.34
C LEU A 64 -9.86 2.95 3.41
N ALA A 65 -10.54 1.94 3.96
CA ALA A 65 -11.11 0.85 3.16
C ALA A 65 -12.16 1.37 2.16
N ARG A 66 -13.05 2.27 2.60
CA ARG A 66 -14.03 2.92 1.72
C ARG A 66 -13.35 3.76 0.64
N ASP A 67 -12.35 4.55 1.01
CA ASP A 67 -11.65 5.42 0.06
C ASP A 67 -10.90 4.59 -1.00
N ALA A 68 -10.32 3.44 -0.62
CA ALA A 68 -9.75 2.47 -1.56
C ALA A 68 -10.80 1.93 -2.56
N LEU A 69 -12.00 1.60 -2.10
CA LEU A 69 -13.09 1.17 -2.99
C LEU A 69 -13.50 2.27 -3.98
N VAL A 70 -13.56 3.52 -3.52
CA VAL A 70 -13.85 4.68 -4.39
C VAL A 70 -12.78 4.80 -5.47
N ILE A 71 -11.50 4.66 -5.12
CA ILE A 71 -10.39 4.68 -6.09
C ILE A 71 -10.58 3.58 -7.14
N CYS A 72 -10.83 2.33 -6.74
CA CYS A 72 -11.05 1.23 -7.69
C CYS A 72 -12.24 1.49 -8.64
N GLN A 73 -13.32 2.08 -8.14
CA GLN A 73 -14.46 2.48 -8.97
C GLN A 73 -14.09 3.58 -9.97
N LYS A 74 -13.29 4.56 -9.56
CA LYS A 74 -12.78 5.63 -10.44
C LYS A 74 -11.83 5.10 -11.50
N GLU A 75 -10.96 4.16 -11.16
CA GLU A 75 -10.10 3.47 -12.13
C GLU A 75 -10.95 2.75 -13.18
N THR A 76 -11.98 2.02 -12.74
CA THR A 76 -12.94 1.35 -13.64
C THR A 76 -13.62 2.36 -14.57
N GLN A 77 -14.09 3.50 -14.02
CA GLN A 77 -14.71 4.57 -14.81
C GLN A 77 -13.73 5.18 -15.83
N SER A 78 -12.48 5.37 -15.46
CA SER A 78 -11.42 5.90 -16.34
C SER A 78 -11.20 4.98 -17.54
N VAL A 79 -11.04 3.68 -17.28
CA VAL A 79 -10.84 2.66 -18.30
C VAL A 79 -12.05 2.58 -19.24
N ALA A 80 -13.27 2.54 -18.69
CA ALA A 80 -14.50 2.45 -19.49
C ALA A 80 -14.69 3.65 -20.44
N ASN A 81 -14.28 4.85 -20.00
CA ASN A 81 -14.45 6.07 -20.79
C ASN A 81 -13.21 6.47 -21.62
N GLY A 82 -12.07 5.78 -21.42
CA GLY A 82 -10.80 6.11 -22.05
C GLY A 82 -10.25 7.49 -21.67
N LYS A 83 -10.63 8.03 -20.52
CA LYS A 83 -10.25 9.39 -20.08
C LYS A 83 -10.02 9.45 -18.58
N ALA A 84 -9.10 10.30 -18.15
CA ALA A 84 -8.87 10.56 -16.74
C ALA A 84 -10.13 11.05 -16.02
N VAL A 85 -10.35 10.59 -14.79
CA VAL A 85 -11.47 10.98 -13.94
C VAL A 85 -10.96 11.58 -12.63
N ARG A 86 -11.75 12.48 -12.04
CA ARG A 86 -11.44 13.06 -10.73
C ARG A 86 -11.77 12.05 -9.62
N VAL A 87 -10.80 11.88 -8.71
CA VAL A 87 -10.95 11.18 -7.44
C VAL A 87 -11.47 12.17 -6.40
#